data_AF-A0A1Z4GL00-F1
#
_entry.id   AF-A0A1Z4GL00-F1
#
_cell.length_a   1.000
_cell.length_b   1.000
_cell.length_c   1.000
_cell.angle_alpha   90.00
_cell.angle_beta   90.00
_cell.angle_gamma   90.00
#
_symmetry.space_group_name_H-M   'P 1'
#
loop_
_entity.id
_entity.type
_entity.pdbx_description
1 polymer ?
#
loop_
_entity_poly.entity_id
_entity_poly.type
_entity_poly.pdbx_seq_one_letter_code
_entity_poly.pdbx_strand_id
1 'polypeptide(L)'
;MFLGKGQDALPSLCCLPSYSNLQWASPRFSTRRCALSVRVASKLCHRLYANAIKKLRCSKALVGLHLYQIFLEMVLPAMNSHTPSARDIIGPSPLIAIENEPPPKLIVDPPLPEPLAQGRVFIQYRTENLRVLPVFGKGALEVSPRIGHIHITVDDLPWHFVDSSGETVILVGLEPAVHKVLIELADRMHKVITSETVKFTLPDPKKSS
;
A
#
# COMPACT_ATOMS: atom_id res chain seq x y z
N MET A 1 51.55 -10.78 24.30
CA MET A 1 52.18 -10.24 25.53
C MET A 1 51.82 -8.76 25.57
N PHE A 2 50.97 -8.18 26.40
CA PHE A 2 50.22 -8.50 27.64
C PHE A 2 48.70 -8.47 27.32
N LEU A 3 47.78 -9.33 27.76
CA LEU A 3 47.27 -9.74 29.09
C LEU A 3 46.59 -8.65 29.95
N GLY A 4 45.29 -8.85 30.23
CA GLY A 4 44.54 -8.35 31.39
C GLY A 4 43.28 -7.55 31.05
N LYS A 5 42.13 -8.20 30.81
CA LYS A 5 41.04 -8.47 31.78
C LYS A 5 40.29 -7.23 32.29
N GLY A 6 39.05 -7.08 31.82
CA GLY A 6 38.00 -6.25 32.41
C GLY A 6 36.64 -6.83 32.05
N GLN A 7 36.21 -7.83 32.83
CA GLN A 7 34.83 -8.32 32.86
C GLN A 7 34.09 -7.48 33.89
N ASP A 8 33.24 -6.57 33.42
CA ASP A 8 32.28 -5.89 34.29
C ASP A 8 30.86 -6.28 33.89
N ALA A 9 30.14 -6.67 34.93
CA ALA A 9 28.91 -7.42 34.91
C ALA A 9 27.72 -6.62 34.38
N LEU A 10 26.90 -7.32 33.59
CA LEU A 10 25.52 -6.96 33.30
C LEU A 10 24.71 -6.92 34.61
N PRO A 11 24.01 -5.82 34.93
CA PRO A 11 23.01 -5.87 35.98
C PRO A 11 21.75 -6.60 35.51
N SER A 12 21.40 -7.57 36.35
CA SER A 12 20.20 -8.42 36.41
C SER A 12 18.90 -7.78 35.95
N LEU A 13 18.15 -8.57 35.18
CA LEU A 13 16.71 -8.48 34.96
C LEU A 13 15.97 -8.37 36.31
N CYS A 14 15.12 -7.36 36.44
CA CYS A 14 13.98 -7.36 37.35
C CYS A 14 12.85 -6.50 36.74
N CYS A 15 11.63 -7.03 36.83
CA CYS A 15 10.34 -6.36 36.59
C CYS A 15 9.82 -6.29 35.15
N LEU A 16 9.41 -7.44 34.59
CA LEU A 16 8.31 -7.50 33.62
C LEU A 16 6.99 -7.73 34.38
N PRO A 17 5.96 -6.89 34.26
CA PRO A 17 4.62 -7.24 34.70
C PRO A 17 3.99 -8.26 33.73
N SER A 18 3.55 -9.38 34.30
CA SER A 18 2.73 -10.41 33.66
C SER A 18 1.44 -9.81 33.08
N TYR A 19 1.37 -9.66 31.76
CA TYR A 19 0.10 -9.40 31.05
C TYR A 19 -0.64 -10.72 30.84
N SER A 20 -1.28 -11.17 31.91
CA SER A 20 -2.32 -12.20 31.87
C SER A 20 -3.66 -11.54 32.23
N ASN A 21 -4.67 -11.75 31.38
CA ASN A 21 -6.09 -11.35 31.51
C ASN A 21 -6.52 -10.09 30.74
N LEU A 22 -6.68 -10.26 29.42
CA LEU A 22 -7.66 -9.51 28.64
C LEU A 22 -8.69 -10.50 28.09
N GLN A 23 -9.66 -10.81 28.95
CA GLN A 23 -10.82 -11.61 28.62
C GLN A 23 -11.78 -10.69 27.86
N TRP A 24 -11.89 -10.90 26.54
CA TRP A 24 -12.82 -10.16 25.68
C TRP A 24 -14.26 -10.50 26.06
N ALA A 25 -14.92 -9.57 26.76
CA ALA A 25 -16.35 -9.63 27.00
C ALA A 25 -17.09 -9.27 25.69
N SER A 26 -17.65 -10.27 25.02
CA SER A 26 -18.58 -10.08 23.91
C SER A 26 -19.92 -9.49 24.42
N PRO A 27 -20.45 -8.40 23.86
CA PRO A 27 -21.81 -7.95 24.15
C PRO A 27 -22.84 -8.93 23.58
N ARG A 28 -23.65 -9.54 24.46
CA ARG A 28 -24.86 -10.27 24.07
C ARG A 28 -25.90 -9.26 23.56
N PHE A 29 -26.04 -9.14 22.25
CA PHE A 29 -27.14 -8.40 21.64
C PHE A 29 -28.46 -9.17 21.82
N SER A 30 -29.33 -8.63 22.68
CA SER A 30 -30.70 -9.10 22.90
C SER A 30 -31.61 -8.67 21.75
N THR A 31 -31.92 -9.59 20.83
CA THR A 31 -32.86 -9.42 19.71
C THR A 31 -34.30 -9.68 20.14
N ARG A 32 -34.82 -8.97 21.14
CA ARG A 32 -36.25 -9.07 21.53
C ARG A 32 -36.81 -7.75 22.04
N ARG A 33 -37.06 -6.81 21.12
CA ARG A 33 -38.11 -5.77 21.22
C ARG A 33 -38.02 -4.80 20.03
N CYS A 34 -38.51 -5.20 18.86
CA CYS A 34 -38.86 -4.23 17.81
C CYS A 34 -39.84 -4.77 16.75
N ALA A 35 -40.71 -5.73 17.12
CA ALA A 35 -41.59 -6.41 16.15
C ALA A 35 -43.10 -6.10 16.31
N LEU A 36 -43.47 -5.20 17.22
CA LEU A 36 -44.88 -4.89 17.53
C LEU A 36 -45.15 -3.37 17.45
N SER A 37 -44.95 -2.78 16.27
CA SER A 37 -45.52 -1.46 15.94
C SER A 37 -45.72 -1.25 14.43
N VAL A 38 -45.11 -2.08 13.58
CA VAL A 38 -45.14 -1.91 12.11
C VAL A 38 -46.43 -2.42 11.44
N ARG A 39 -47.26 -3.24 12.12
CA ARG A 39 -48.43 -3.89 11.47
C ARG A 39 -49.74 -3.08 11.44
N VAL A 40 -49.84 -1.95 12.15
CA VAL A 40 -51.05 -1.10 12.11
C VAL A 40 -50.89 0.07 11.13
N ALA A 41 -49.68 0.60 10.96
CA ALA A 41 -49.39 1.63 9.95
C ALA A 41 -49.47 1.12 8.49
N SER A 42 -49.29 -0.18 8.26
CA SER A 42 -49.32 -0.80 6.93
C SER A 42 -50.72 -0.83 6.29
N LYS A 43 -51.79 -1.03 7.06
CA LYS A 43 -53.15 -1.20 6.49
C LYS A 43 -53.86 0.13 6.19
N LEU A 44 -53.48 1.23 6.84
CA LEU A 44 -54.01 2.55 6.52
C LEU A 44 -53.31 3.18 5.30
N CYS A 45 -52.02 2.87 5.11
CA CYS A 45 -51.25 3.32 3.95
C CYS A 45 -51.77 2.69 2.63
N HIS A 46 -52.16 1.41 2.65
CA HIS A 46 -52.71 0.74 1.46
C HIS A 46 -54.07 1.31 0.98
N ARG A 47 -54.92 1.80 1.88
CA ARG A 47 -56.22 2.40 1.49
C ARG A 47 -56.07 3.81 0.90
N LEU A 48 -55.04 4.55 1.29
CA LEU A 48 -54.74 5.86 0.70
C LEU A 48 -54.06 5.72 -0.68
N TYR A 49 -53.24 4.69 -0.88
CA TYR A 49 -52.58 4.43 -2.18
C TYR A 49 -53.56 3.97 -3.27
N ALA A 50 -54.56 3.14 -2.94
CA ALA A 50 -55.51 2.61 -3.92
C ALA A 50 -56.47 3.68 -4.50
N ASN A 51 -56.76 4.74 -3.74
CA ASN A 51 -57.63 5.83 -4.20
C ASN A 51 -56.89 6.89 -5.04
N ALA A 52 -55.57 7.00 -4.90
CA ALA A 52 -54.74 7.84 -5.76
C ALA A 52 -54.63 7.27 -7.20
N ILE A 53 -54.57 5.94 -7.34
CA ILE A 53 -54.41 5.27 -8.65
C ILE A 53 -55.66 5.41 -9.53
N LYS A 54 -56.87 5.48 -8.95
CA LYS A 54 -58.11 5.64 -9.73
C LYS A 54 -58.32 7.05 -10.28
N LYS A 55 -57.65 8.07 -9.74
CA LYS A 55 -57.75 9.46 -10.18
C LYS A 55 -56.68 9.89 -11.19
N LEU A 56 -55.84 8.95 -11.64
CA LEU A 56 -54.82 9.13 -12.70
C LEU A 56 -55.23 8.46 -14.03
N ARG A 57 -56.53 8.24 -14.25
CA ARG A 57 -57.10 7.96 -15.59
C ARG A 57 -57.34 9.27 -16.34
N CYS A 58 -56.28 10.01 -16.65
CA CYS A 58 -56.22 10.92 -17.78
C CYS A 58 -54.83 11.54 -17.85
N SER A 59 -54.29 11.67 -19.07
CA SER A 59 -53.01 12.34 -19.40
C SER A 59 -51.71 11.66 -18.97
N LYS A 60 -51.06 11.01 -19.94
CA LYS A 60 -49.61 11.12 -20.24
C LYS A 60 -48.58 10.87 -19.10
N ALA A 61 -48.95 10.26 -17.98
CA ALA A 61 -48.05 10.02 -16.85
C ALA A 61 -47.49 8.58 -16.77
N LEU A 62 -47.93 7.65 -17.62
CA LEU A 62 -47.44 6.26 -17.61
C LEU A 62 -46.07 6.09 -18.29
N VAL A 63 -45.69 6.99 -19.19
CA VAL A 63 -44.38 6.93 -19.89
C VAL A 63 -43.25 7.45 -19.00
N GLY A 64 -43.52 8.42 -18.12
CA GLY A 64 -42.52 8.99 -17.22
C GLY A 64 -42.06 8.05 -16.10
N LEU A 65 -42.96 7.22 -15.54
CA LEU A 65 -42.61 6.30 -14.45
C LEU A 65 -41.78 5.11 -14.93
N HIS A 66 -42.05 4.63 -16.15
CA HIS A 66 -41.28 3.53 -16.76
C HIS A 66 -39.86 3.99 -17.15
N LEU A 67 -39.72 5.23 -17.60
CA LEU A 67 -38.41 5.84 -17.89
C LEU A 67 -37.62 6.14 -16.60
N TYR A 68 -38.27 6.50 -15.50
CA TYR A 68 -37.60 6.71 -14.21
C TYR A 68 -37.09 5.41 -13.59
N GLN A 69 -37.83 4.30 -13.75
CA GLN A 69 -37.38 2.96 -13.31
C GLN A 69 -36.18 2.47 -14.13
N ILE A 70 -36.16 2.72 -15.46
CA ILE A 70 -35.02 2.41 -16.33
C ILE A 70 -33.81 3.30 -16.01
N PHE A 71 -34.04 4.57 -15.64
CA PHE A 71 -32.97 5.48 -15.24
C PHE A 71 -32.35 5.12 -13.88
N LEU A 72 -33.13 4.55 -12.94
CA LEU A 72 -32.59 4.06 -11.67
C LEU A 72 -31.72 2.79 -11.84
N GLU A 73 -32.00 1.95 -12.85
CA GLU A 73 -31.17 0.78 -13.16
C GLU A 73 -29.92 1.10 -14.01
N MET A 74 -29.92 2.21 -14.78
CA MET A 74 -28.73 2.67 -15.52
C MET A 74 -27.69 3.40 -14.67
N VAL A 75 -28.04 3.88 -13.47
CA VAL A 75 -27.16 4.72 -12.63
C VAL A 75 -26.44 3.93 -11.52
N LEU A 76 -26.69 2.62 -11.41
CA LEU A 76 -25.92 1.73 -10.54
C LEU A 76 -25.07 0.78 -11.38
N PRO A 77 -23.87 1.17 -11.86
CA PRO A 77 -22.85 0.15 -12.06
C PRO A 77 -22.62 -0.47 -10.68
N ALA A 78 -22.99 -1.75 -10.55
CA ALA A 78 -22.64 -2.56 -9.40
C ALA A 78 -21.13 -2.40 -9.17
N MET A 79 -20.79 -1.71 -8.08
CA MET A 79 -19.43 -1.62 -7.59
C MET A 79 -19.10 -3.02 -7.07
N ASN A 80 -18.72 -3.93 -7.98
CA ASN A 80 -18.07 -5.17 -7.57
C ASN A 80 -16.69 -4.77 -7.05
N SER A 81 -16.63 -4.32 -5.79
CA SER A 81 -15.38 -4.16 -5.07
C SER A 81 -14.84 -5.56 -4.79
N HIS A 82 -14.20 -6.16 -5.79
CA HIS A 82 -13.34 -7.31 -5.58
C HIS A 82 -12.17 -6.85 -4.71
N THR A 83 -12.22 -7.21 -3.43
CA THR A 83 -11.05 -7.10 -2.56
C THR A 83 -9.96 -7.98 -3.15
N PRO A 84 -8.78 -7.43 -3.50
CA PRO A 84 -7.68 -8.23 -4.02
C PRO A 84 -7.29 -9.33 -3.02
N SER A 85 -7.01 -10.54 -3.52
CA SER A 85 -6.50 -11.61 -2.69
C SER A 85 -5.05 -11.34 -2.26
N ALA A 86 -4.55 -12.07 -1.26
CA ALA A 86 -3.14 -11.98 -0.86
C ALA A 86 -2.19 -12.28 -2.04
N ARG A 87 -2.58 -13.19 -2.94
CA ARG A 87 -1.80 -13.49 -4.16
C ARG A 87 -1.81 -12.32 -5.14
N ASP A 88 -2.91 -11.59 -5.25
CA ASP A 88 -3.01 -10.42 -6.14
C ASP A 88 -2.15 -9.26 -5.64
N ILE A 89 -1.94 -9.15 -4.33
CA ILE A 89 -1.11 -8.12 -3.70
C ILE A 89 0.38 -8.51 -3.61
N ILE A 90 0.68 -9.73 -3.14
CA ILE A 90 2.05 -10.17 -2.82
C ILE A 90 2.71 -10.91 -4.00
N GLY A 91 1.89 -11.56 -4.83
CA GLY A 91 2.32 -12.45 -5.90
C GLY A 91 2.35 -13.94 -5.49
N PRO A 92 2.93 -14.80 -6.34
CA PRO A 92 3.10 -16.23 -6.05
C PRO A 92 3.96 -16.47 -4.80
N SER A 93 3.68 -17.58 -4.11
CA SER A 93 4.42 -17.97 -2.90
C SER A 93 5.89 -18.29 -3.23
N PRO A 94 6.86 -17.74 -2.48
CA PRO A 94 8.28 -18.01 -2.70
C PRO A 94 8.73 -19.38 -2.18
N LEU A 95 7.85 -20.16 -1.52
CA LEU A 95 8.18 -21.48 -0.96
C LEU A 95 8.39 -22.56 -2.03
N ILE A 96 8.00 -22.27 -3.26
CA ILE A 96 8.17 -23.15 -4.41
C ILE A 96 8.81 -22.30 -5.51
N ALA A 97 9.69 -22.91 -6.32
CA ALA A 97 10.25 -22.24 -7.48
C ALA A 97 9.12 -21.71 -8.39
N ILE A 98 9.30 -20.49 -8.88
CA ILE A 98 8.40 -19.83 -9.82
C ILE A 98 9.01 -20.04 -11.19
N GLU A 99 8.40 -20.90 -11.98
CA GLU A 99 8.83 -21.13 -13.35
C GLU A 99 8.39 -19.96 -14.24
N ASN A 100 9.21 -19.63 -15.26
CA ASN A 100 8.90 -18.62 -16.27
C ASN A 100 8.52 -17.24 -15.70
N GLU A 101 9.26 -16.77 -14.68
CA GLU A 101 8.98 -15.48 -14.04
C GLU A 101 8.93 -14.32 -15.08
N PRO A 102 7.86 -13.49 -15.10
CA PRO A 102 7.74 -12.35 -16.02
C PRO A 102 8.89 -11.36 -15.81
N PRO A 103 9.33 -10.54 -16.79
CA PRO A 103 10.50 -9.67 -16.63
C PRO A 103 10.48 -8.81 -15.34
N PRO A 104 11.63 -8.61 -14.67
CA PRO A 104 11.72 -7.69 -13.53
C PRO A 104 11.29 -6.28 -13.91
N LYS A 105 10.63 -5.59 -12.99
CA LYS A 105 10.32 -4.16 -13.14
C LYS A 105 10.76 -3.39 -11.91
N LEU A 106 11.09 -2.13 -12.14
CA LEU A 106 11.36 -1.14 -11.11
C LEU A 106 10.28 -0.06 -11.20
N ILE A 107 9.67 0.26 -10.06
CA ILE A 107 8.74 1.38 -9.93
C ILE A 107 9.32 2.28 -8.85
N VAL A 108 9.51 3.56 -9.17
CA VAL A 108 10.06 4.56 -8.25
C VAL A 108 9.09 5.71 -8.15
N ASP A 109 8.73 6.06 -6.93
CA ASP A 109 7.83 7.18 -6.65
C ASP A 109 8.62 8.50 -6.51
N PRO A 110 7.97 9.67 -6.67
CA PRO A 110 8.57 10.95 -6.28
C PRO A 110 8.96 10.97 -4.80
N PRO A 111 9.88 11.86 -4.38
CA PRO A 111 10.24 11.98 -2.98
C PRO A 111 9.03 12.38 -2.13
N LEU A 112 8.95 11.86 -0.90
CA LEU A 112 7.87 12.19 0.02
C LEU A 112 7.84 13.72 0.28
N PRO A 113 6.69 14.40 0.09
CA PRO A 113 6.63 15.86 0.15
C PRO A 113 7.03 16.47 1.51
N GLU A 114 6.61 15.85 2.62
CA GLU A 114 6.85 16.39 3.96
C GLU A 114 8.35 16.35 4.36
N PRO A 115 9.09 15.23 4.23
CA PRO A 115 10.54 15.24 4.39
C PRO A 115 11.25 16.20 3.43
N LEU A 116 10.79 16.26 2.17
CA LEU A 116 11.42 17.09 1.14
C LEU A 116 11.35 18.58 1.50
N ALA A 117 10.22 19.04 2.02
CA ALA A 117 10.06 20.41 2.52
C ALA A 117 11.04 20.76 3.66
N GLN A 118 11.57 19.75 4.36
CA GLN A 118 12.53 19.89 5.45
C GLN A 118 13.98 19.61 5.01
N GLY A 119 14.26 19.56 3.71
CA GLY A 119 15.59 19.31 3.17
C GLY A 119 16.05 17.84 3.24
N ARG A 120 15.11 16.88 3.36
CA ARG A 120 15.42 15.44 3.39
C ARG A 120 14.69 14.71 2.26
N VAL A 121 15.38 13.81 1.57
CA VAL A 121 14.84 13.17 0.38
C VAL A 121 14.58 11.70 0.68
N PHE A 122 13.30 11.33 0.79
CA PHE A 122 12.87 9.96 1.04
C PHE A 122 12.15 9.45 -0.21
N ILE A 123 12.72 8.48 -0.91
CA ILE A 123 12.20 7.94 -2.18
C ILE A 123 11.77 6.50 -1.95
N GLN A 124 10.49 6.23 -2.17
CA GLN A 124 9.97 4.87 -2.14
C GLN A 124 10.15 4.23 -3.51
N TYR A 125 10.49 2.95 -3.49
CA TYR A 125 10.52 2.13 -4.68
C TYR A 125 9.95 0.76 -4.37
N ARG A 126 9.55 0.05 -5.42
CA ARG A 126 9.21 -1.37 -5.35
C ARG A 126 9.66 -2.07 -6.61
N THR A 127 9.93 -3.36 -6.48
CA THR A 127 10.25 -4.23 -7.60
C THR A 127 9.11 -5.21 -7.86
N GLU A 128 8.87 -5.51 -9.13
CA GLU A 128 8.03 -6.63 -9.55
C GLU A 128 8.91 -7.74 -10.12
N ASN A 129 8.55 -9.00 -9.86
CA ASN A 129 9.22 -10.20 -10.41
C ASN A 129 10.74 -10.29 -10.09
N LEU A 130 11.17 -9.62 -9.02
CA LEU A 130 12.51 -9.67 -8.46
C LEU A 130 12.46 -9.23 -6.99
N ARG A 131 13.19 -9.90 -6.12
CA ARG A 131 13.29 -9.61 -4.68
C ARG A 131 14.63 -8.94 -4.36
N VAL A 132 14.60 -7.80 -3.69
CA VAL A 132 15.82 -7.10 -3.28
C VAL A 132 16.36 -7.76 -2.01
N LEU A 133 17.53 -8.41 -2.10
CA LEU A 133 18.17 -9.10 -0.98
C LEU A 133 19.70 -9.07 -1.13
N PRO A 134 20.47 -9.12 -0.04
CA PRO A 134 21.94 -9.12 -0.06
C PRO A 134 22.53 -10.50 -0.46
N VAL A 135 22.11 -11.06 -1.59
CA VAL A 135 22.57 -12.36 -2.11
C VAL A 135 23.18 -12.18 -3.50
N PHE A 136 24.49 -12.35 -3.60
CA PHE A 136 25.29 -12.01 -4.78
C PHE A 136 26.07 -13.21 -5.33
N GLY A 137 26.59 -13.06 -6.55
CA GLY A 137 27.52 -14.00 -7.17
C GLY A 137 26.84 -15.07 -8.03
N LYS A 138 27.67 -15.88 -8.71
CA LYS A 138 27.21 -16.81 -9.76
C LYS A 138 26.21 -17.84 -9.27
N GLY A 139 26.42 -18.42 -8.09
CA GLY A 139 25.51 -19.43 -7.53
C GLY A 139 24.12 -18.88 -7.23
N ALA A 140 24.01 -17.56 -7.08
CA ALA A 140 22.73 -16.92 -6.88
C ALA A 140 21.86 -17.02 -8.15
N LEU A 141 22.42 -17.01 -9.36
CA LEU A 141 21.65 -16.99 -10.62
C LEU A 141 20.58 -18.10 -10.72
N GLU A 142 20.77 -19.22 -10.04
CA GLU A 142 19.88 -20.39 -10.02
C GLU A 142 18.75 -20.32 -8.98
N VAL A 143 18.68 -19.28 -8.15
CA VAL A 143 17.66 -19.17 -7.09
C VAL A 143 16.40 -18.51 -7.64
N SER A 144 15.27 -19.16 -7.35
CA SER A 144 13.92 -18.63 -7.50
C SER A 144 13.28 -18.38 -6.12
N PRO A 145 12.51 -17.28 -5.92
CA PRO A 145 12.30 -16.17 -6.86
C PRO A 145 13.61 -15.43 -7.22
N ARG A 146 13.65 -14.77 -8.39
CA ARG A 146 14.83 -13.97 -8.77
C ARG A 146 15.15 -12.92 -7.71
N ILE A 147 16.44 -12.78 -7.42
CA ILE A 147 16.98 -11.81 -6.49
C ILE A 147 17.74 -10.74 -7.27
N GLY A 148 17.83 -9.53 -6.70
CA GLY A 148 18.71 -8.48 -7.18
C GLY A 148 18.94 -7.43 -6.10
N HIS A 149 19.38 -6.26 -6.53
CA HIS A 149 19.63 -5.09 -5.69
C HIS A 149 19.51 -3.83 -6.54
N ILE A 150 19.61 -2.65 -5.93
CA ILE A 150 19.61 -1.39 -6.66
C ILE A 150 20.97 -0.69 -6.59
N HIS A 151 21.34 0.00 -7.66
CA HIS A 151 22.42 0.99 -7.68
C HIS A 151 21.81 2.38 -7.62
N ILE A 152 22.40 3.27 -6.84
CA ILE A 152 21.90 4.63 -6.63
C ILE A 152 23.00 5.62 -6.99
N THR A 153 22.74 6.43 -8.01
CA THR A 153 23.62 7.51 -8.46
C THR A 153 22.93 8.85 -8.24
N VAL A 154 23.57 9.77 -7.53
CA VAL A 154 23.07 11.13 -7.31
C VAL A 154 23.79 12.08 -8.27
N ASP A 155 23.05 12.93 -8.96
CA ASP A 155 23.57 14.02 -9.81
C ASP A 155 24.68 13.63 -10.81
N ASP A 156 24.57 12.45 -11.42
CA ASP A 156 25.58 11.87 -12.33
C ASP A 156 27.00 11.79 -11.74
N LEU A 157 27.12 11.71 -10.41
CA LEU A 157 28.42 11.53 -9.78
C LEU A 157 29.09 10.25 -10.30
N PRO A 158 30.43 10.22 -10.41
CA PRO A 158 31.16 9.07 -10.96
C PRO A 158 31.13 7.83 -10.05
N TRP A 159 30.50 7.95 -8.88
CA TRP A 159 30.31 6.89 -7.92
C TRP A 159 28.81 6.68 -7.69
N HIS A 160 28.46 5.43 -7.39
CA HIS A 160 27.15 5.03 -6.91
C HIS A 160 27.34 4.13 -5.70
N PHE A 161 26.26 3.91 -4.95
CA PHE A 161 26.23 2.93 -3.88
C PHE A 161 25.14 1.90 -4.14
N VAL A 162 25.29 0.75 -3.49
CA VAL A 162 24.34 -0.37 -3.59
C VAL A 162 23.42 -0.34 -2.40
N ASP A 163 22.11 -0.49 -2.64
CA ASP A 163 21.14 -0.88 -1.63
C ASP A 163 20.57 -2.26 -1.94
N SER A 164 20.53 -3.11 -0.92
CA SER A 164 19.96 -4.45 -0.99
C SER A 164 18.97 -4.70 0.14
N SER A 165 18.46 -3.65 0.78
CA SER A 165 17.49 -3.74 1.87
C SER A 165 16.05 -3.89 1.36
N GLY A 166 15.73 -3.30 0.21
CA GLY A 166 14.34 -3.20 -0.26
C GLY A 166 13.54 -2.11 0.46
N GLU A 167 14.22 -1.26 1.23
CA GLU A 167 13.62 -0.20 2.04
C GLU A 167 13.66 1.16 1.33
N THR A 168 13.01 2.16 1.92
CA THR A 168 13.01 3.54 1.40
C THR A 168 14.43 4.08 1.27
N VAL A 169 14.76 4.66 0.11
CA VAL A 169 16.04 5.35 -0.11
C VAL A 169 16.00 6.69 0.59
N ILE A 170 16.97 6.93 1.47
CA ILE A 170 17.08 8.16 2.26
C ILE A 170 18.37 8.89 1.88
N LEU A 171 18.22 10.12 1.37
CA LEU A 171 19.33 11.03 1.11
C LEU A 171 19.15 12.29 1.97
N VAL A 172 20.19 12.62 2.73
CA VAL A 172 20.22 13.80 3.62
C VAL A 172 21.54 14.53 3.43
N GLY A 173 21.55 15.85 3.66
CA GLY A 173 22.74 16.68 3.50
C GLY A 173 23.04 17.11 2.07
N LEU A 174 22.05 17.01 1.17
CA LEU A 174 22.13 17.66 -0.15
C LEU A 174 21.95 19.18 0.01
N GLU A 175 22.69 19.95 -0.78
CA GLU A 175 22.56 21.40 -0.82
C GLU A 175 21.22 21.82 -1.45
N PRO A 176 20.64 22.99 -1.12
CA PRO A 176 19.41 23.45 -1.77
C PRO A 176 19.61 23.71 -3.28
N ALA A 177 19.13 22.78 -4.12
CA ALA A 177 19.20 22.88 -5.58
C ALA A 177 18.19 21.95 -6.27
N VAL A 178 18.21 21.94 -7.61
CA VAL A 178 17.59 20.88 -8.40
C VAL A 178 18.52 19.69 -8.42
N HIS A 179 18.03 18.53 -7.99
CA HIS A 179 18.76 17.27 -7.98
C HIS A 179 18.11 16.24 -8.87
N LYS A 180 18.89 15.21 -9.22
CA LYS A 180 18.38 13.97 -9.79
C LYS A 180 19.01 12.76 -9.15
N VAL A 181 18.22 11.70 -9.04
CA VAL A 181 18.65 10.41 -8.54
C VAL A 181 18.30 9.36 -9.59
N LEU A 182 19.32 8.67 -10.08
CA LEU A 182 19.18 7.49 -10.93
C LEU A 182 19.17 6.25 -10.02
N ILE A 183 18.11 5.44 -10.14
CA ILE A 183 17.97 4.16 -9.46
C ILE A 183 17.97 3.07 -10.52
N GLU A 184 18.94 2.17 -10.46
CA GLU A 184 19.09 1.08 -11.41
C GLU A 184 18.83 -0.24 -10.70
N LEU A 185 17.91 -1.04 -11.24
CA LEU A 185 17.69 -2.41 -10.76
C LEU A 185 18.74 -3.31 -11.40
N ALA A 186 19.57 -3.95 -10.58
CA ALA A 186 20.64 -4.82 -11.02
C ALA A 186 20.43 -6.28 -10.60
N ASP A 187 20.96 -7.19 -11.42
CA ASP A 187 21.01 -8.61 -11.11
C ASP A 187 22.10 -8.94 -10.07
N ARG A 188 22.21 -10.21 -9.72
CA ARG A 188 23.12 -10.69 -8.66
C ARG A 188 24.59 -10.70 -9.08
N MET A 189 24.85 -10.37 -10.34
CA MET A 189 26.16 -10.19 -10.95
C MET A 189 26.46 -8.70 -11.23
N HIS A 190 25.67 -7.77 -10.68
CA HIS A 190 25.78 -6.32 -10.86
C HIS A 190 25.51 -5.85 -12.28
N LYS A 191 24.75 -6.61 -13.09
CA LYS A 191 24.30 -6.16 -14.40
C LYS A 191 22.99 -5.40 -14.25
N VAL A 192 22.94 -4.19 -14.77
CA VAL A 192 21.72 -3.37 -14.81
C VAL A 192 20.68 -4.05 -15.72
N ILE A 193 19.46 -4.17 -15.20
CA ILE A 193 18.28 -4.74 -15.86
C ILE A 193 17.40 -3.62 -16.41
N THR A 194 17.08 -2.64 -15.57
CA THR A 194 16.26 -1.47 -15.90
C THR A 194 16.61 -0.33 -14.95
N SER A 195 16.17 0.89 -15.27
CA SER A 195 16.48 2.08 -14.49
C SER A 195 15.35 3.08 -14.47
N GLU A 196 15.25 3.87 -13.41
CA GLU A 196 14.35 5.02 -13.29
C GLU A 196 15.12 6.24 -12.79
N THR A 197 14.73 7.44 -13.25
CA THR A 197 15.34 8.69 -12.80
C THR A 197 14.29 9.60 -12.18
N VAL A 198 14.53 10.02 -10.95
CA VAL A 198 13.68 10.97 -10.24
C VAL A 198 14.38 12.31 -10.18
N LYS A 199 13.68 13.38 -10.58
CA LYS A 199 14.14 14.77 -10.47
C LYS A 199 13.29 15.49 -9.44
N PHE A 200 13.93 16.31 -8.59
CA PHE A 200 13.23 17.09 -7.58
C PHE A 200 14.00 18.37 -7.27
N THR A 201 13.31 19.34 -6.65
CA THR A 201 13.92 20.56 -6.13
C THR A 201 13.95 20.49 -4.62
N LEU A 202 15.13 20.67 -4.04
CA LEU A 202 15.32 20.76 -2.60
C LEU A 202 15.24 22.24 -2.19
N PRO A 203 14.31 22.62 -1.29
CA PRO A 203 14.14 24.01 -0.88
C PRO A 203 15.30 24.49 -0.02
N ASP A 204 15.56 25.79 -0.05
CA ASP A 204 16.50 26.44 0.88
C ASP A 204 15.80 26.68 2.22
N PRO A 205 16.17 25.96 3.30
CA PRO A 205 15.50 26.11 4.58
C PRO A 205 15.66 27.52 5.16
N LYS A 206 16.68 28.29 4.75
CA LYS A 206 16.89 29.68 5.19
C LYS A 206 16.01 30.69 4.45
N LYS A 207 15.46 30.34 3.29
CA LYS A 207 14.54 31.22 2.53
C LYS A 207 13.07 30.99 2.87
N SER A 208 12.76 29.88 3.54
CA SER A 208 11.39 29.53 3.95
C SER A 208 11.04 29.94 5.39
N SER A 209 12.00 30.51 6.13
CA SER A 209 11.84 31.09 7.47
C SER A 209 11.78 32.61 7.42
#